data_AF-A0A7N2MAV6-F1
#
_entry.id   AF-A0A7N2MAV6-F1
#
_cell.length_a   1.000
_cell.length_b   1.000
_cell.length_c   1.000
_cell.angle_alpha   90.00
_cell.angle_beta   90.00
_cell.angle_gamma   90.00
#
_symmetry.space_group_name_H-M   'P 1'
#
loop_
_entity.id
_entity.type
_entity.pdbx_description
1 polymer ?
#
loop_
_entity_poly.entity_id
_entity_poly.type
_entity_poly.pdbx_seq_one_letter_code
_entity_poly.pdbx_strand_id
1 'polypeptide(L)'
;MASGGGGGAGYGDSNQNIDYVFKVMLIGDSAVGKSQILARFACNEFSLDSKAFIGVEFHTHTLVIEDKSVKAQIWDIAGQE
;
A
#
# COMPACT_ATOMS: atom_id res chain seq x y z
N MET A 1 -24.41 -26.91 40.72
CA MET A 1 -23.16 -26.21 41.09
C MET A 1 -22.04 -26.92 40.34
N ALA A 2 -21.33 -26.41 39.34
CA ALA A 2 -21.09 -25.09 38.74
C ALA A 2 -21.01 -25.35 37.21
N SER A 3 -21.69 -24.63 36.30
CA SER A 3 -21.41 -23.28 35.76
C SER A 3 -20.01 -23.08 35.17
N GLY A 4 -19.98 -22.65 33.90
CA GLY A 4 -18.81 -22.14 33.17
C GLY A 4 -18.70 -22.82 31.80
N GLY A 5 -19.29 -22.29 30.73
CA GLY A 5 -18.90 -21.01 30.11
C GLY A 5 -17.64 -21.30 29.27
N GLY A 6 -17.71 -21.44 27.96
CA GLY A 6 -18.10 -20.40 27.02
C GLY A 6 -16.82 -19.86 26.37
N GLY A 7 -16.75 -19.85 25.05
CA GLY A 7 -15.62 -19.26 24.32
C GLY A 7 -15.26 -20.07 23.09
N GLY A 8 -16.15 -20.03 22.09
CA GLY A 8 -15.76 -20.43 20.73
C GLY A 8 -14.58 -19.58 20.30
N ALA A 9 -13.49 -20.24 19.90
CA ALA A 9 -12.40 -19.61 19.17
C ALA A 9 -12.93 -19.25 17.78
N GLY A 10 -13.72 -18.17 17.72
CA GLY A 10 -13.89 -17.41 16.51
C GLY A 10 -12.54 -16.81 16.21
N TYR A 11 -11.79 -17.43 15.28
CA TYR A 11 -10.83 -16.71 14.49
C TYR A 11 -11.63 -15.59 13.83
N GLY A 12 -11.57 -14.41 14.44
CA GLY A 12 -12.11 -13.21 13.85
C GLY A 12 -11.40 -13.06 12.52
N ASP A 13 -12.12 -13.34 11.45
CA ASP A 13 -12.04 -12.52 10.27
C ASP A 13 -12.38 -11.11 10.74
N SER A 14 -11.40 -10.44 11.35
CA SER A 14 -11.46 -9.02 11.63
C SER A 14 -11.45 -8.41 10.25
N ASN A 15 -12.64 -8.32 9.67
CA ASN A 15 -12.99 -7.51 8.53
C ASN A 15 -12.27 -6.18 8.78
N GLN A 16 -11.08 -6.04 8.18
CA GLN A 16 -10.23 -4.87 8.25
C GLN A 16 -11.03 -3.83 7.51
N ASN A 17 -11.96 -3.20 8.22
CA ASN A 17 -12.95 -2.33 7.64
C ASN A 17 -12.17 -1.11 7.21
N ILE A 18 -11.85 -1.05 5.92
CA ILE A 18 -11.04 0.02 5.37
C ILE A 18 -11.92 1.27 5.39
N ASP A 19 -11.61 2.17 6.32
CA ASP A 19 -12.34 3.44 6.47
C ASP A 19 -12.17 4.32 5.23
N TYR A 20 -10.97 4.29 4.61
CA TYR A 20 -10.66 5.14 3.45
C TYR A 20 -9.82 4.42 2.39
N VAL A 21 -10.14 4.67 1.12
CA VAL A 21 -9.34 4.25 -0.02
C VAL A 21 -8.91 5.47 -0.83
N PHE A 22 -7.60 5.69 -0.95
CA PHE A 22 -7.03 6.75 -1.76
C PHE A 22 -6.37 6.19 -3.00
N LYS A 23 -6.61 6.80 -4.16
CA LYS A 23 -5.91 6.52 -5.40
C LYS A 23 -4.86 7.60 -5.63
N VAL A 24 -3.61 7.18 -5.78
CA VAL A 24 -2.45 8.04 -6.00
C VAL A 24 -1.86 7.70 -7.35
N MET A 25 -1.67 8.71 -8.20
CA MET A 25 -1.09 8.57 -9.53
C MET A 25 0.27 9.26 -9.55
N LEU A 26 1.34 8.54 -9.86
CA LEU A 26 2.67 9.10 -10.05
C LEU A 26 2.86 9.44 -11.54
N ILE A 27 2.95 10.73 -11.83
CA ILE A 27 3.09 11.27 -13.19
C ILE A 27 4.30 12.20 -13.22
N GLY A 28 5.01 12.22 -14.34
CA GLY A 28 6.17 13.05 -14.59
C GLY A 28 7.04 12.45 -15.69
N ASP A 29 8.04 13.20 -16.12
CA ASP A 29 8.91 12.80 -17.24
C ASP A 29 9.66 11.49 -16.97
N SER A 30 10.20 10.89 -18.03
CA SER A 30 11.04 9.71 -17.89
C SER A 30 12.27 10.01 -17.02
N ALA A 31 12.76 9.00 -16.30
CA ALA A 31 13.96 9.07 -15.46
C ALA A 31 13.98 10.09 -14.29
N VAL A 32 12.87 10.75 -13.95
CA VAL A 32 12.80 11.68 -12.79
C VAL A 32 12.76 10.98 -11.41
N GLY A 33 12.73 9.64 -11.38
CA GLY A 33 12.81 8.86 -10.14
C GLY A 33 11.47 8.51 -9.47
N LYS A 34 10.34 8.57 -10.19
CA LYS A 34 9.00 8.21 -9.66
C LYS A 34 8.97 6.83 -9.00
N SER A 35 9.49 5.82 -9.69
CA SER A 35 9.58 4.45 -9.19
C SER A 35 10.50 4.32 -7.97
N GLN A 36 11.56 5.14 -7.88
CA GLN A 36 12.46 5.14 -6.71
C GLN A 36 11.81 5.74 -5.47
N ILE A 37 10.99 6.79 -5.63
CA ILE A 37 10.20 7.33 -4.52
C ILE A 37 9.21 6.28 -4.02
N LEU A 38 8.54 5.57 -4.94
CA LEU A 38 7.60 4.51 -4.58
C LEU A 38 8.30 3.34 -3.87
N ALA A 39 9.43 2.86 -4.38
CA ALA A 39 10.23 1.82 -3.76
C ALA A 39 10.70 2.22 -2.34
N ARG A 40 11.09 3.49 -2.17
CA ARG A 40 11.46 4.03 -0.86
C ARG A 40 10.27 4.11 0.09
N PHE A 41 9.10 4.48 -0.40
CA PHE A 41 7.89 4.53 0.41
C PHE A 41 7.39 3.14 0.82
N ALA A 42 7.35 2.20 -0.11
CA ALA A 42 6.77 0.87 0.12
C ALA A 42 7.73 -0.10 0.82
N CYS A 43 9.01 -0.08 0.48
CA CYS A 43 9.99 -1.07 0.92
C CYS A 43 11.17 -0.46 1.69
N ASN A 44 11.24 0.87 1.84
CA ASN A 44 12.41 1.57 2.36
C ASN A 44 13.71 1.27 1.57
N GLU A 45 13.59 0.89 0.30
CA GLU A 45 14.70 0.56 -0.59
C GLU A 45 15.04 1.74 -1.50
N PHE A 46 16.31 1.82 -1.93
CA PHE A 46 16.77 2.80 -2.90
C PHE A 46 17.90 2.18 -3.73
N SER A 47 17.81 2.29 -5.06
CA SER A 47 18.85 1.83 -5.98
C SER A 47 19.22 2.93 -6.96
N LEU A 48 20.51 3.25 -7.03
CA LEU A 48 21.05 4.22 -7.98
C LEU A 48 21.06 3.66 -9.42
N ASP A 49 21.14 2.34 -9.58
CA ASP A 49 21.08 1.63 -10.87
C ASP A 49 19.64 1.29 -11.28
N SER A 50 18.68 2.16 -11.00
CA SER A 50 17.29 1.91 -11.34
C SER A 50 17.10 2.00 -12.86
N LYS A 51 16.82 0.87 -13.51
CA LYS A 51 16.35 0.86 -14.90
C LYS A 51 15.04 1.64 -15.00
N ALA A 52 14.86 2.34 -16.11
CA ALA A 52 13.59 2.97 -16.44
C ALA A 52 12.46 1.93 -16.38
N PHE A 53 11.39 2.27 -15.66
CA PHE A 53 10.22 1.41 -15.58
C PHE A 53 9.46 1.49 -16.91
N ILE A 54 9.23 0.32 -17.52
CA ILE A 54 8.48 0.19 -18.78
C ILE A 54 7.10 -0.37 -18.42
N GLY A 55 6.07 0.49 -18.44
CA GLY A 55 4.68 0.10 -18.25
C GLY A 55 3.95 0.85 -17.13
N VAL A 56 3.03 0.15 -16.45
CA VAL A 56 2.27 0.64 -15.29
C VAL A 56 2.49 -0.32 -14.12
N GLU A 57 2.94 0.20 -12.98
CA GLU A 57 3.12 -0.54 -11.74
C GLU A 57 2.00 -0.20 -10.78
N PHE A 58 1.48 -1.22 -10.10
CA PHE A 58 0.41 -1.04 -9.13
C PHE A 58 0.86 -1.54 -7.76
N HIS A 59 0.84 -0.65 -6.78
CA HIS A 59 1.16 -0.94 -5.40
C HIS A 59 -0.03 -0.62 -4.49
N THR A 60 -0.23 -1.46 -3.48
CA THR A 60 -1.21 -1.21 -2.43
C THR A 60 -0.52 -1.24 -1.08
N HIS A 61 -0.76 -0.21 -0.27
CA HIS A 61 -0.28 -0.15 1.10
C HIS A 61 -1.43 0.22 2.03
N THR A 62 -1.62 -0.56 3.09
CA THR A 62 -2.62 -0.28 4.12
C THR A 62 -1.90 0.20 5.37
N LEU A 63 -2.31 1.34 5.88
CA LEU A 63 -1.74 1.98 7.07
C LEU A 63 -2.85 2.46 8.00
N VAL A 64 -2.54 2.60 9.29
CA VAL A 64 -3.45 3.17 10.28
C VAL A 64 -3.05 4.62 10.54
N ILE A 65 -3.96 5.55 10.31
CA ILE A 65 -3.78 7.00 10.57
C ILE A 65 -4.93 7.45 11.44
N GLU A 66 -4.66 8.02 12.62
CA GLU A 66 -5.71 8.51 13.54
C GLU A 66 -6.81 7.46 13.82
N ASP A 67 -6.40 6.21 14.10
CA ASP A 67 -7.29 5.05 14.33
C ASP A 67 -8.20 4.68 13.15
N LYS A 68 -7.90 5.19 11.95
CA LYS A 68 -8.59 4.86 10.69
C LYS A 68 -7.72 3.96 9.81
N SER A 69 -8.31 2.90 9.28
CA SER A 69 -7.66 2.02 8.31
C SER A 69 -7.70 2.64 6.92
N VAL A 70 -6.53 3.05 6.41
CA VAL A 70 -6.37 3.75 5.14
C VAL A 70 -5.65 2.86 4.14
N LYS A 71 -6.29 2.61 3.00
CA LYS A 71 -5.69 1.91 1.86
C LYS A 71 -5.24 2.92 0.80
N ALA A 72 -3.93 3.02 0.60
CA ALA A 72 -3.36 3.73 -0.54
C ALA A 72 -3.19 2.78 -1.73
N GLN A 73 -3.73 3.16 -2.88
CA GLN A 73 -3.55 2.51 -4.17
C GLN A 73 -2.68 3.41 -5.04
N ILE A 74 -1.44 3.01 -5.26
CA ILE A 74 -0.45 3.83 -5.96
C ILE A 74 -0.23 3.24 -7.35
N TRP A 75 -0.39 4.08 -8.36
CA TRP A 75 -0.16 3.77 -9.75
C TRP A 75 1.11 4.50 -10.20
N ASP A 76 2.19 3.76 -10.44
CA ASP A 76 3.39 4.29 -11.09
C ASP A 76 3.27 4.10 -12.59
N ILE A 77 3.28 5.21 -13.34
CA ILE A 77 3.17 5.18 -14.80
C ILE A 77 4.54 5.55 -15.36
N ALA A 78 5.02 4.74 -16.32
CA ALA A 78 6.21 5.09 -17.09
C ALA A 78 6.10 6.53 -17.61
N GLY A 79 7.18 7.30 -17.48
CA GLY A 79 7.18 8.67 -18.00
C GLY A 79 6.91 8.65 -19.50
N GLN A 80 6.01 9.52 -19.96
CA GLN A 80 5.89 9.80 -21.39
C GLN A 80 7.08 10.67 -21.82
N GLU A 81 7.60 10.42 -23.02
CA GLU A 81 8.58 11.31 -23.68
C GLU A 81 7.98 12.67 -24.04
#